data_AF-A9NNQ0-F1
#
_entry.id   AF-A9NNQ0-F1
#
_cell.length_a   1.000
_cell.length_b   1.000
_cell.length_c   1.000
_cell.angle_alpha   90.00
_cell.angle_beta   90.00
_cell.angle_gamma   90.00
#
_symmetry.space_group_name_H-M   'P 1'
#
loop_
_entity.id
_entity.type
_entity.pdbx_description
1 polymer ?
#
loop_
_entity_poly.entity_id
_entity_poly.type
_entity_poly.pdbx_seq_one_letter_code
_entity_poly.pdbx_strand_id
1 'polypeptide(L)'
;MKEGFINIYSGCRIDVGVLIYEPPRDGPTIWEIGIADRTAAEFFIPDPKPCHINKLFLNHPERFRQYGLWERYSEIFKDNDLIYTVGTSDWRRDWYFAHTCRIENDGSFRPATWQVKFQLRGMEQNSLYKLRLAIASSTNAAIQIRFNDENIYKPHFDTMQFGKDNAIARHGIHGLYHLFNIDVSGNWLVEGENTLYLTQRKVTSPFTGVMYDYLRLEKVSS
;
A
#
# COMPACT_ATOMS: atom_id res chain seq x y z
N MET A 1 -9.59 -4.55 -21.70
CA MET A 1 -8.65 -4.07 -22.74
C MET A 1 -8.72 -5.06 -23.89
N LYS A 2 -8.87 -4.64 -25.16
CA LYS A 2 -8.74 -5.61 -26.27
C LYS A 2 -7.31 -6.14 -26.24
N GLU A 3 -7.13 -7.41 -25.88
CA GLU A 3 -5.84 -8.07 -26.02
C GLU A 3 -5.53 -8.23 -27.51
N GLY A 4 -4.35 -7.80 -27.92
CA GLY A 4 -3.90 -7.85 -29.30
C GLY A 4 -2.44 -7.44 -29.41
N PHE A 5 -1.73 -8.04 -30.37
CA PHE A 5 -0.37 -7.68 -30.67
C PHE A 5 -0.36 -6.51 -31.65
N ILE A 6 0.44 -5.48 -31.37
CA ILE A 6 0.72 -4.40 -32.31
C ILE A 6 2.05 -4.71 -32.99
N ASN A 7 1.99 -5.08 -34.27
CA ASN A 7 3.19 -5.31 -35.08
C ASN A 7 3.65 -3.98 -35.69
N ILE A 8 4.87 -3.55 -35.35
CA ILE A 8 5.44 -2.29 -35.81
C ILE A 8 6.39 -2.57 -36.99
N TYR A 9 6.21 -1.84 -38.09
CA TYR A 9 7.06 -1.90 -39.29
C TYR A 9 7.71 -0.55 -39.56
N SER A 10 8.90 -0.56 -40.17
CA SER A 10 9.64 0.66 -40.51
C SER A 10 8.80 1.57 -41.42
N GLY A 11 8.68 2.85 -41.06
CA GLY A 11 7.94 3.85 -41.83
C GLY A 11 6.41 3.79 -41.70
N CYS A 12 5.86 2.87 -40.91
CA CYS A 12 4.41 2.77 -40.73
C CYS A 12 3.92 3.62 -39.54
N ARG A 13 2.78 4.30 -39.73
CA ARG A 13 1.98 4.89 -38.66
C ARG A 13 0.78 3.99 -38.41
N ILE A 14 0.64 3.50 -37.18
CA ILE A 14 -0.51 2.69 -36.75
C ILE A 14 -1.37 3.56 -35.85
N ASP A 15 -2.60 3.82 -36.28
CA ASP A 15 -3.61 4.49 -35.46
C ASP A 15 -4.36 3.43 -34.65
N VAL A 16 -4.20 3.48 -33.33
CA VAL A 16 -4.86 2.57 -32.39
C VAL A 16 -6.17 3.14 -31.85
N GLY A 17 -6.56 4.33 -32.30
CA GLY A 17 -7.74 5.04 -31.81
C GLY A 17 -7.66 5.37 -30.32
N VAL A 18 -8.83 5.59 -29.72
CA VAL A 18 -8.95 5.83 -28.27
C VAL A 18 -8.95 4.49 -27.53
N LEU A 19 -7.98 4.30 -26.66
CA LEU A 19 -7.89 3.13 -25.77
C LEU A 19 -8.49 3.50 -24.40
N ILE A 20 -9.59 2.86 -24.05
CA ILE A 20 -10.21 2.99 -22.72
C ILE A 20 -9.79 1.78 -21.88
N TYR A 21 -9.17 2.04 -20.74
CA TYR A 21 -8.89 1.03 -19.73
C TYR A 21 -9.90 1.13 -18.61
N GLU A 22 -10.69 0.08 -18.44
CA GLU A 22 -11.56 -0.09 -17.29
C GLU A 22 -10.84 -0.97 -16.27
N PRO A 23 -10.56 -0.46 -15.05
CA PRO A 23 -9.97 -1.26 -14.00
C PRO A 23 -10.88 -2.45 -13.68
N PRO A 24 -10.34 -3.68 -13.57
CA PRO A 24 -11.13 -4.85 -13.17
C PRO A 24 -11.85 -4.59 -11.85
N ARG A 25 -13.13 -4.97 -11.79
CA ARG A 25 -13.98 -4.90 -10.59
C ARG A 25 -14.72 -6.23 -10.49
N ASP A 26 -14.64 -6.86 -9.32
CA ASP A 26 -15.39 -8.09 -9.03
C ASP A 26 -16.72 -7.81 -8.32
N GLY A 27 -17.01 -6.54 -8.00
CA GLY A 27 -18.29 -6.09 -7.43
C GLY A 27 -18.20 -4.70 -6.81
N PRO A 28 -19.20 -4.28 -6.00
CA PRO A 28 -19.23 -2.97 -5.38
C PRO A 28 -18.07 -2.78 -4.39
N THR A 29 -17.44 -1.61 -4.47
CA THR A 29 -16.39 -1.19 -3.55
C THR A 29 -16.98 -0.89 -2.18
N ILE A 30 -16.40 -1.49 -1.15
CA ILE A 30 -16.73 -1.24 0.25
C ILE A 30 -15.96 -0.02 0.74
N TRP A 31 -14.65 -0.03 0.48
CA TRP A 31 -13.76 1.08 0.75
C TRP A 31 -12.51 1.01 -0.13
N GLU A 32 -11.87 2.16 -0.28
CA GLU A 32 -10.62 2.33 -1.01
C GLU A 32 -9.72 3.36 -0.33
N ILE A 33 -8.41 3.25 -0.55
CA ILE A 33 -7.37 4.13 0.01
C ILE A 33 -6.37 4.44 -1.11
N GLY A 34 -6.14 5.73 -1.38
CA GLY A 34 -5.22 6.20 -2.44
C GLY A 34 -5.87 6.38 -3.81
N ILE A 35 -5.04 6.58 -4.83
CA ILE A 35 -5.41 6.73 -6.24
C ILE A 35 -4.66 5.67 -7.04
N ALA A 36 -5.34 4.94 -7.93
CA ALA A 36 -4.71 3.89 -8.73
C ALA A 36 -3.91 4.46 -9.93
N ASP A 37 -2.83 5.19 -9.66
CA ASP A 37 -1.96 5.85 -10.67
C ASP A 37 -0.51 5.35 -10.69
N ARG A 38 -0.22 4.30 -9.89
CA ARG A 38 1.07 3.62 -9.72
C ARG A 38 2.11 4.44 -8.96
N THR A 39 1.69 5.43 -8.17
CA THR A 39 2.57 6.17 -7.28
C THR A 39 2.06 6.21 -5.85
N ALA A 40 2.94 6.59 -4.92
CA ALA A 40 2.59 6.83 -3.53
C ALA A 40 2.59 8.33 -3.18
N ALA A 41 2.61 9.20 -4.19
CA ALA A 41 2.91 10.63 -4.05
C ALA A 41 1.79 11.42 -3.36
N GLU A 42 0.58 10.87 -3.38
CA GLU A 42 -0.62 11.45 -2.79
C GLU A 42 -0.74 11.16 -1.29
N PHE A 43 -0.02 10.15 -0.79
CA PHE A 43 0.02 9.78 0.62
C PHE A 43 0.79 10.75 1.49
N PHE A 44 0.74 10.54 2.81
CA PHE A 44 1.40 11.38 3.79
C PHE A 44 2.93 11.23 3.70
N ILE A 45 3.56 12.27 3.16
CA ILE A 45 4.99 12.49 3.17
C ILE A 45 5.31 13.47 4.32
N PRO A 46 6.09 13.08 5.33
CA PRO A 46 6.37 13.96 6.47
C PRO A 46 7.41 15.03 6.11
N ASP A 47 7.53 16.03 6.98
CA ASP A 47 8.64 16.96 6.93
C ASP A 47 9.97 16.25 7.26
N PRO A 48 11.10 16.67 6.67
CA PRO A 48 12.41 16.11 6.98
C PRO A 48 12.91 16.55 8.35
N LYS A 49 13.96 15.88 8.85
CA LYS A 49 14.68 16.35 10.05
C LYS A 49 15.35 17.70 9.74
N PRO A 50 15.39 18.64 10.70
CA PRO A 50 16.00 19.96 10.49
C PRO A 50 17.43 19.92 9.94
N CYS A 51 18.24 18.95 10.39
CA CYS A 51 19.62 18.75 9.94
C CYS A 51 19.76 18.19 8.51
N HIS A 52 18.67 17.68 7.91
CA HIS A 52 18.66 17.05 6.59
C HIS A 52 17.81 17.82 5.57
N ILE A 53 17.36 19.03 5.90
CA ILE A 53 16.56 19.86 4.99
C ILE A 53 17.37 20.18 3.73
N ASN A 54 16.92 19.67 2.59
CA ASN A 54 17.28 20.19 1.29
C ASN A 54 16.30 21.31 0.90
N LYS A 55 16.81 22.53 0.77
CA LYS A 55 15.99 23.72 0.45
C LYS A 55 15.30 23.63 -0.92
N LEU A 56 15.82 22.83 -1.85
CA LEU A 56 15.21 22.63 -3.17
C LEU A 56 13.82 22.00 -3.09
N PHE A 57 13.56 21.18 -2.07
CA PHE A 57 12.30 20.43 -1.94
C PHE A 57 11.39 20.94 -0.83
N LEU A 58 11.66 22.14 -0.27
CA LEU A 58 10.74 22.80 0.65
C LEU A 58 9.52 23.29 -0.12
N ASN A 59 8.32 22.97 0.37
CA ASN A 59 7.04 23.33 -0.29
C ASN A 59 6.96 22.88 -1.75
N HIS A 60 7.64 21.79 -2.11
CA HIS A 60 7.70 21.26 -3.47
C HIS A 60 6.81 20.02 -3.62
N PRO A 61 6.18 19.78 -4.78
CA PRO A 61 5.42 18.55 -5.04
C PRO A 61 6.26 17.28 -4.82
N GLU A 62 7.55 17.36 -5.13
CA GLU A 62 8.50 16.26 -4.91
C GLU A 62 9.17 16.30 -3.51
N ARG A 63 8.46 16.75 -2.47
CA ARG A 63 8.99 16.75 -1.09
C ARG A 63 9.44 15.38 -0.59
N PHE A 64 8.98 14.29 -1.21
CA PHE A 64 9.47 12.93 -0.96
C PHE A 64 10.97 12.75 -1.26
N ARG A 65 11.59 13.68 -2.00
CA ARG A 65 13.03 13.66 -2.32
C ARG A 65 13.93 14.09 -1.16
N GLN A 66 13.35 14.54 -0.04
CA GLN A 66 14.12 14.85 1.16
C GLN A 66 14.77 13.60 1.74
N TYR A 67 15.98 13.73 2.28
CA TYR A 67 16.70 12.60 2.88
C TYR A 67 16.10 12.22 4.25
N GLY A 68 16.09 10.92 4.55
CA GLY A 68 15.77 10.39 5.87
C GLY A 68 14.27 10.30 6.19
N LEU A 69 13.38 10.48 5.21
CA LEU A 69 11.94 10.43 5.45
C LEU A 69 11.45 9.05 5.89
N TRP A 70 12.09 7.94 5.48
CA TRP A 70 11.69 6.61 5.97
C TRP A 70 11.88 6.47 7.48
N GLU A 71 12.92 7.09 8.07
CA GLU A 71 13.19 7.01 9.51
C GLU A 71 12.18 7.79 10.35
N ARG A 72 11.53 8.80 9.76
CA ARG A 72 10.54 9.63 10.45
C ARG A 72 9.32 8.82 10.91
N TYR A 73 9.09 7.62 10.37
CA TYR A 73 7.96 6.77 10.73
C TYR A 73 7.96 6.44 12.24
N SER A 74 9.06 5.92 12.78
CA SER A 74 9.18 5.61 14.23
C SER A 74 9.05 6.84 15.13
N GLU A 75 9.41 8.02 14.63
CA GLU A 75 9.37 9.28 15.40
C GLU A 75 7.96 9.88 15.47
N ILE A 76 7.18 9.68 14.41
CA ILE A 76 5.80 10.15 14.29
C ILE A 76 4.86 9.19 15.02
N PHE A 77 5.01 7.89 14.75
CA PHE A 77 4.20 6.81 15.29
C PHE A 77 4.89 6.20 16.51
N LYS A 78 5.05 6.95 17.61
CA LYS A 78 5.90 6.54 18.75
C LYS A 78 5.38 5.31 19.49
N ASP A 79 4.11 5.35 19.87
CA ASP A 79 3.53 4.35 20.79
C ASP A 79 2.94 3.16 20.04
N ASN A 80 2.29 3.43 18.91
CA ASN A 80 1.59 2.45 18.09
C ASN A 80 1.92 2.67 16.62
N ASP A 81 1.82 1.61 15.83
CA ASP A 81 1.85 1.72 14.37
C ASP A 81 0.59 2.40 13.81
N LEU A 82 0.63 2.73 12.52
CA LEU A 82 -0.43 3.43 11.81
C LEU A 82 -1.79 2.72 11.96
N ILE A 83 -2.79 3.48 12.41
CA ILE A 83 -4.19 3.06 12.45
C ILE A 83 -4.99 3.99 11.52
N TYR A 84 -5.54 3.43 10.46
CA TYR A 84 -6.39 4.11 9.51
C TYR A 84 -7.84 3.67 9.69
N THR A 85 -8.75 4.61 9.93
CA THR A 85 -10.17 4.31 10.10
C THR A 85 -10.94 4.79 8.87
N VAL A 86 -11.49 3.85 8.10
CA VAL A 86 -12.29 4.13 6.91
C VAL A 86 -13.47 5.03 7.27
N GLY A 87 -13.65 6.12 6.50
CA GLY A 87 -14.69 7.12 6.71
C GLY A 87 -14.32 8.23 7.70
N THR A 88 -13.20 8.11 8.42
CA THR A 88 -12.73 9.13 9.39
C THR A 88 -11.34 9.67 9.03
N SER A 89 -10.40 8.78 8.73
CA SER A 89 -9.03 9.14 8.34
C SER A 89 -8.95 9.67 6.91
N ASP A 90 -7.99 10.55 6.64
CA ASP A 90 -7.66 11.06 5.30
C ASP A 90 -6.32 10.48 4.86
N TRP A 91 -6.32 9.68 3.79
CA TRP A 91 -5.10 9.03 3.29
C TRP A 91 -4.00 10.01 2.88
N ARG A 92 -4.33 11.28 2.58
CA ARG A 92 -3.32 12.32 2.29
C ARG A 92 -2.47 12.70 3.50
N ARG A 93 -2.96 12.40 4.70
CA ARG A 93 -2.42 12.89 5.99
C ARG A 93 -2.15 11.77 6.99
N ASP A 94 -2.95 10.71 6.94
CA ASP A 94 -2.95 9.64 7.93
C ASP A 94 -2.42 8.31 7.38
N TRP A 95 -2.22 8.21 6.05
CA TRP A 95 -1.58 7.06 5.42
C TRP A 95 -0.14 7.39 5.05
N TYR A 96 0.83 6.84 5.78
CA TYR A 96 2.24 7.14 5.55
C TYR A 96 2.71 6.59 4.20
N PHE A 97 3.56 7.33 3.48
CA PHE A 97 3.92 6.99 2.09
C PHE A 97 4.71 5.68 1.94
N ALA A 98 5.45 5.27 2.98
CA ALA A 98 6.30 4.07 2.97
C ALA A 98 6.09 3.21 4.21
N HIS A 99 5.62 1.97 4.01
CA HIS A 99 5.48 0.97 5.06
C HIS A 99 6.79 0.20 5.23
N THR A 100 7.68 0.79 6.03
CA THR A 100 8.94 0.19 6.45
C THR A 100 8.80 -0.47 7.81
N CYS A 101 9.80 -1.27 8.19
CA CYS A 101 9.98 -1.66 9.58
C CYS A 101 10.22 -0.44 10.48
N ARG A 102 9.99 -0.62 11.77
CA ARG A 102 10.33 0.38 12.77
C ARG A 102 11.82 0.33 13.07
N ILE A 103 12.40 1.50 13.22
CA ILE A 103 13.74 1.70 13.77
C ILE A 103 13.59 1.97 15.26
N GLU A 104 14.26 1.17 16.09
CA GLU A 104 14.29 1.31 17.55
C GLU A 104 15.43 2.24 18.01
N ASN A 105 15.39 2.66 19.27
CA ASN A 105 16.40 3.57 19.84
C ASN A 105 17.82 2.99 19.84
N ASP A 106 17.96 1.66 19.89
CA ASP A 106 19.24 0.95 19.81
C ASP A 106 19.71 0.72 18.36
N GLY A 107 18.95 1.21 17.37
CA GLY A 107 19.21 1.03 15.94
C GLY A 107 18.75 -0.31 15.37
N SER A 108 18.15 -1.19 16.19
CA SER A 108 17.56 -2.43 15.71
C SER A 108 16.26 -2.17 14.94
N PHE A 109 15.82 -3.17 14.17
CA PHE A 109 14.59 -3.10 13.39
C PHE A 109 13.56 -4.09 13.93
N ARG A 110 12.32 -3.65 14.07
CA ARG A 110 11.17 -4.54 14.36
C ARG A 110 10.09 -4.44 13.30
N PRO A 111 9.29 -5.51 13.10
CA PRO A 111 8.12 -5.46 12.22
C PRO A 111 7.21 -4.29 12.55
N ALA A 112 6.55 -3.76 11.53
CA ALA A 112 5.49 -2.77 11.68
C ALA A 112 4.16 -3.40 11.25
N THR A 113 3.10 -3.19 12.03
CA THR A 113 1.74 -3.66 11.69
C THR A 113 0.80 -2.48 11.56
N TRP A 114 0.40 -2.15 10.35
CA TRP A 114 -0.62 -1.13 10.08
C TRP A 114 -2.01 -1.74 10.19
N GLN A 115 -2.95 -0.95 10.71
CA GLN A 115 -4.35 -1.35 10.89
C GLN A 115 -5.25 -0.53 9.97
N VAL A 116 -6.15 -1.20 9.26
CA VAL A 116 -7.26 -0.57 8.55
C VAL A 116 -8.55 -1.01 9.23
N LYS A 117 -9.21 -0.07 9.92
CA LYS A 117 -10.49 -0.30 10.59
C LYS A 117 -11.63 0.12 9.69
N PHE A 118 -12.63 -0.76 9.54
CA PHE A 118 -13.76 -0.51 8.66
C PHE A 118 -15.04 -1.17 9.18
N GLN A 119 -16.18 -0.66 8.73
CA GLN A 119 -17.50 -1.18 9.09
C GLN A 119 -18.06 -2.00 7.93
N LEU A 120 -18.62 -3.17 8.24
CA LEU A 120 -19.40 -3.98 7.31
C LEU A 120 -20.85 -4.05 7.76
N ARG A 121 -21.77 -3.96 6.82
CA ARG A 121 -23.21 -4.07 7.06
C ARG A 121 -23.85 -5.01 6.06
N GLY A 122 -24.86 -5.75 6.50
CA GLY A 122 -25.62 -6.67 5.64
C GLY A 122 -24.77 -7.82 5.13
N MET A 123 -23.92 -8.40 5.99
CA MET A 123 -23.16 -9.59 5.64
C MET A 123 -24.10 -10.79 5.43
N GLU A 124 -24.00 -11.38 4.25
CA GLU A 124 -24.69 -12.63 3.92
C GLU A 124 -23.75 -13.81 4.20
N GLN A 125 -24.35 -14.95 4.58
CA GLN A 125 -23.59 -16.18 4.82
C GLN A 125 -22.84 -16.61 3.54
N ASN A 126 -21.57 -16.96 3.68
CA ASN A 126 -20.65 -17.29 2.56
C ASN A 126 -20.35 -16.14 1.59
N SER A 127 -20.53 -14.88 1.99
CA SER A 127 -20.06 -13.73 1.20
C SER A 127 -18.57 -13.87 0.86
N LEU A 128 -18.21 -13.62 -0.41
CA LEU A 128 -16.83 -13.55 -0.87
C LEU A 128 -16.46 -12.09 -1.07
N TYR A 129 -15.23 -11.75 -0.69
CA TYR A 129 -14.67 -10.42 -0.84
C TYR A 129 -13.36 -10.51 -1.60
N LYS A 130 -12.94 -9.39 -2.17
CA LYS A 130 -11.62 -9.29 -2.78
C LYS A 130 -10.88 -8.06 -2.26
N LEU A 131 -9.70 -8.30 -1.73
CA LEU A 131 -8.75 -7.26 -1.37
C LEU A 131 -7.77 -7.09 -2.52
N ARG A 132 -7.75 -5.90 -3.11
CA ARG A 132 -6.74 -5.48 -4.09
C ARG A 132 -5.69 -4.65 -3.38
N LEU A 133 -4.45 -5.11 -3.47
CA LEU A 133 -3.29 -4.46 -2.88
C LEU A 133 -2.33 -4.08 -4.01
N ALA A 134 -2.42 -2.83 -4.46
CA ALA A 134 -1.53 -2.25 -5.45
C ALA A 134 -0.33 -1.60 -4.76
N ILE A 135 0.86 -1.90 -5.26
CA ILE A 135 2.14 -1.49 -4.68
C ILE A 135 2.90 -0.71 -5.75
N ALA A 136 3.16 0.57 -5.48
CA ALA A 136 3.94 1.45 -6.35
C ALA A 136 5.43 1.05 -6.37
N SER A 137 5.94 0.51 -5.27
CA SER A 137 7.34 0.08 -5.13
C SER A 137 7.52 -0.90 -3.97
N SER A 138 8.48 -1.82 -4.11
CA SER A 138 8.89 -2.72 -3.03
C SER A 138 10.40 -2.95 -3.01
N THR A 139 10.98 -2.71 -1.83
CA THR A 139 12.39 -2.97 -1.55
C THR A 139 12.50 -4.20 -0.63
N ASN A 140 12.58 -5.40 -1.23
CA ASN A 140 12.74 -6.68 -0.54
C ASN A 140 11.72 -6.96 0.58
N ALA A 141 10.53 -6.36 0.53
CA ALA A 141 9.54 -6.47 1.59
C ALA A 141 8.77 -7.80 1.54
N ALA A 142 8.13 -8.12 2.67
CA ALA A 142 7.14 -9.19 2.77
C ALA A 142 5.99 -8.71 3.66
N ILE A 143 4.77 -8.69 3.11
CA ILE A 143 3.57 -8.24 3.81
C ILE A 143 2.72 -9.45 4.17
N GLN A 144 2.43 -9.59 5.47
CA GLN A 144 1.41 -10.49 5.96
C GLN A 144 0.10 -9.76 6.16
N ILE A 145 -1.00 -10.47 5.88
CA ILE A 145 -2.34 -9.94 5.93
C ILE A 145 -3.15 -10.79 6.90
N ARG A 146 -3.79 -10.13 7.86
CA ARG A 146 -4.74 -10.73 8.79
C ARG A 146 -6.02 -9.91 8.90
N PHE A 147 -7.09 -10.57 9.29
CA PHE A 147 -8.39 -9.96 9.53
C PHE A 147 -8.83 -10.33 10.94
N ASN A 148 -9.24 -9.32 11.70
CA ASN A 148 -9.83 -9.35 13.05
C ASN A 148 -9.00 -9.97 14.18
N ASP A 149 -8.07 -10.89 13.90
CA ASP A 149 -7.10 -11.43 14.83
C ASP A 149 -5.68 -11.24 14.28
N GLU A 150 -4.92 -10.32 14.89
CA GLU A 150 -3.51 -10.07 14.55
C GLU A 150 -2.60 -11.27 14.89
N ASN A 151 -2.98 -12.06 15.90
CA ASN A 151 -2.13 -13.09 16.48
C ASN A 151 -2.40 -14.49 15.95
N ILE A 152 -3.34 -14.65 15.01
CA ILE A 152 -3.60 -15.93 14.38
C ILE A 152 -2.30 -16.49 13.78
N TYR A 153 -1.96 -17.72 14.14
CA TYR A 153 -0.66 -18.33 13.83
C TYR A 153 -0.35 -18.29 12.34
N LYS A 154 -1.29 -18.72 11.51
CA LYS A 154 -1.16 -18.68 10.04
C LYS A 154 -1.79 -17.38 9.51
N PRO A 155 -1.04 -16.53 8.78
CA PRO A 155 -1.63 -15.38 8.10
C PRO A 155 -2.72 -15.84 7.12
N HIS A 156 -3.72 -14.99 6.90
CA HIS A 156 -4.72 -15.22 5.85
C HIS A 156 -4.06 -15.12 4.46
N PHE A 157 -3.06 -14.25 4.31
CA PHE A 157 -2.24 -14.14 3.11
C PHE A 157 -0.82 -13.66 3.45
N ASP A 158 0.18 -14.12 2.70
CA ASP A 158 1.57 -13.64 2.76
C ASP A 158 2.04 -13.38 1.34
N THR A 159 2.52 -12.17 1.05
CA THR A 159 3.05 -11.83 -0.28
C THR A 159 4.31 -12.61 -0.63
N MET A 160 4.92 -13.28 0.36
CA MET A 160 6.32 -13.68 0.37
C MET A 160 7.23 -12.48 0.15
N GLN A 161 8.55 -12.70 0.07
CA GLN A 161 9.46 -11.63 -0.32
C GLN A 161 9.22 -11.26 -1.78
N PHE A 162 9.01 -9.97 -2.04
CA PHE A 162 8.87 -9.45 -3.39
C PHE A 162 9.58 -8.09 -3.55
N GLY A 163 9.54 -7.52 -4.75
CA GLY A 163 10.27 -6.30 -5.09
C GLY A 163 11.72 -6.56 -5.45
N LYS A 164 12.62 -5.67 -4.99
CA LYS A 164 14.08 -5.52 -5.27
C LYS A 164 14.41 -4.20 -5.99
N ASP A 165 13.45 -3.29 -6.09
CA ASP A 165 13.80 -1.90 -6.38
C ASP A 165 14.43 -1.23 -5.15
N ASN A 166 14.91 0.00 -5.31
CA ASN A 166 15.52 0.79 -4.23
C ASN A 166 14.84 2.18 -4.13
N ALA A 167 13.54 2.30 -4.42
CA ALA A 167 12.90 3.61 -4.48
C ALA A 167 12.98 4.34 -3.13
N ILE A 168 12.73 3.65 -2.02
CA ILE A 168 12.82 4.22 -0.65
C ILE A 168 14.23 4.79 -0.41
N ALA A 169 15.27 3.99 -0.66
CA ALA A 169 16.66 4.39 -0.43
C ALA A 169 17.16 5.51 -1.37
N ARG A 170 16.50 5.71 -2.52
CA ARG A 170 16.84 6.75 -3.50
C ARG A 170 15.89 7.95 -3.49
N HIS A 171 15.03 8.03 -2.46
CA HIS A 171 14.03 9.07 -2.31
C HIS A 171 13.12 9.19 -3.55
N GLY A 172 12.78 8.04 -4.13
CA GLY A 172 11.73 7.91 -5.12
C GLY A 172 10.36 7.83 -4.46
N ILE A 173 9.33 7.71 -5.29
CA ILE A 173 7.93 7.61 -4.84
C ILE A 173 7.14 6.53 -5.60
N HIS A 174 7.84 5.80 -6.46
CA HIS A 174 7.37 4.61 -7.17
C HIS A 174 8.59 3.86 -7.74
N GLY A 175 8.37 2.64 -8.19
CA GLY A 175 9.41 1.71 -8.64
C GLY A 175 8.79 0.62 -9.50
N LEU A 176 9.09 -0.64 -9.17
CA LEU A 176 8.44 -1.76 -9.86
C LEU A 176 7.04 -1.97 -9.28
N TYR A 177 6.03 -1.86 -10.16
CA TYR A 177 4.64 -2.05 -9.77
C TYR A 177 4.31 -3.51 -9.49
N HIS A 178 3.57 -3.77 -8.42
CA HIS A 178 3.00 -5.08 -8.11
C HIS A 178 1.52 -4.95 -7.76
N LEU A 179 0.71 -5.94 -8.15
CA LEU A 179 -0.69 -6.06 -7.79
C LEU A 179 -0.97 -7.44 -7.21
N PHE A 180 -1.47 -7.47 -5.98
CA PHE A 180 -2.00 -8.69 -5.37
C PHE A 180 -3.52 -8.61 -5.36
N ASN A 181 -4.17 -9.63 -5.93
CA ASN A 181 -5.61 -9.83 -5.85
C ASN A 181 -5.85 -10.98 -4.88
N ILE A 182 -6.36 -10.67 -3.69
CA ILE A 182 -6.47 -11.60 -2.57
C ILE A 182 -7.95 -11.91 -2.37
N ASP A 183 -8.31 -13.17 -2.51
CA ASP A 183 -9.65 -13.65 -2.17
C ASP A 183 -9.79 -13.67 -0.65
N VAL A 184 -10.85 -13.03 -0.16
CA VAL A 184 -11.13 -12.84 1.26
C VAL A 184 -12.41 -13.59 1.60
N SER A 185 -12.28 -14.61 2.44
CA SER A 185 -13.45 -15.36 2.93
C SER A 185 -14.28 -14.49 3.86
N GLY A 186 -15.59 -14.48 3.69
CA GLY A 186 -16.50 -13.84 4.65
C GLY A 186 -16.40 -14.40 6.07
N ASN A 187 -15.87 -15.61 6.25
CA ASN A 187 -15.63 -16.20 7.58
C ASN A 187 -14.48 -15.54 8.35
N TRP A 188 -13.65 -14.73 7.69
CA TRP A 188 -12.60 -13.94 8.35
C TRP A 188 -13.13 -12.58 8.84
N LEU A 189 -14.37 -12.24 8.49
CA LEU A 189 -15.01 -10.96 8.73
C LEU A 189 -16.26 -11.14 9.60
N VAL A 190 -16.72 -10.06 10.21
CA VAL A 190 -17.92 -10.02 11.07
C VAL A 190 -18.82 -8.85 10.70
N GLU A 191 -20.12 -8.97 10.99
CA GLU A 191 -21.04 -7.83 10.89
C GLU A 191 -20.60 -6.73 11.86
N GLY A 192 -20.52 -5.48 11.41
CA GLY A 192 -20.01 -4.35 12.20
C GLY A 192 -18.53 -4.07 12.01
N GLU A 193 -17.81 -3.84 13.10
CA GLU A 193 -16.41 -3.40 13.07
C GLU A 193 -15.46 -4.54 12.71
N ASN A 194 -14.57 -4.28 11.75
CA ASN A 194 -13.51 -5.18 11.33
C ASN A 194 -12.17 -4.45 11.32
N THR A 195 -11.09 -5.21 11.50
CA THR A 195 -9.72 -4.70 11.36
C THR A 195 -8.93 -5.57 10.38
N LEU A 196 -8.39 -4.94 9.35
CA LEU A 196 -7.36 -5.51 8.47
C LEU A 196 -5.99 -5.13 9.03
N TYR A 197 -5.15 -6.13 9.30
CA TYR A 197 -3.78 -5.96 9.72
C TYR A 197 -2.85 -6.22 8.53
N LEU A 198 -1.97 -5.25 8.26
CA LEU A 198 -0.90 -5.34 7.28
C LEU A 198 0.42 -5.33 8.05
N THR A 199 1.13 -6.45 8.08
CA THR A 199 2.41 -6.54 8.79
C THR A 199 3.55 -6.62 7.79
N GLN A 200 4.41 -5.59 7.74
CA GLN A 200 5.74 -5.75 7.18
C GLN A 200 6.54 -6.59 8.19
N ARG A 201 6.81 -7.86 7.86
CA ARG A 201 7.47 -8.81 8.76
C ARG A 201 8.99 -8.94 8.62
N LYS A 202 9.58 -8.42 7.55
CA LYS A 202 10.98 -8.61 7.19
C LYS A 202 11.85 -7.41 7.56
N VAL A 203 12.67 -7.60 8.59
CA VAL A 203 13.50 -6.59 9.27
C VAL A 203 14.97 -6.60 8.85
N THR A 204 15.26 -6.48 7.55
CA THR A 204 16.64 -6.64 7.04
C THR A 204 17.43 -5.35 6.86
N SER A 205 16.77 -4.21 6.78
CA SER A 205 17.37 -2.90 6.44
C SER A 205 16.33 -1.81 6.70
N PRO A 206 16.72 -0.56 7.00
CA PRO A 206 15.77 0.56 7.19
C PRO A 206 14.96 0.88 5.93
N PHE A 207 15.44 0.43 4.76
CA PHE A 207 14.76 0.60 3.49
C PHE A 207 13.84 -0.58 3.14
N THR A 208 13.81 -1.64 3.96
CA THR A 208 12.96 -2.80 3.68
C THR A 208 11.51 -2.41 3.92
N GLY A 209 10.74 -2.30 2.84
CA GLY A 209 9.38 -1.79 2.91
C GLY A 209 8.70 -1.70 1.56
N VAL A 210 7.44 -1.27 1.60
CA VAL A 210 6.61 -1.03 0.41
C VAL A 210 6.12 0.40 0.38
N MET A 211 5.92 0.92 -0.83
CA MET A 211 5.09 2.08 -1.05
C MET A 211 3.79 1.59 -1.68
N TYR A 212 2.68 1.84 -1.00
CA TYR A 212 1.36 1.52 -1.56
C TYR A 212 1.05 2.46 -2.71
N ASP A 213 0.30 1.96 -3.68
CA ASP A 213 -0.35 2.77 -4.72
C ASP A 213 -1.83 2.94 -4.33
N TYR A 214 -2.51 1.81 -4.21
CA TYR A 214 -3.94 1.80 -3.99
C TYR A 214 -4.39 0.53 -3.28
N LEU A 215 -5.28 0.66 -2.30
CA LEU A 215 -5.91 -0.45 -1.61
C LEU A 215 -7.41 -0.39 -1.82
N ARG A 216 -8.03 -1.54 -2.07
CA ARG A 216 -9.48 -1.64 -2.23
C ARG A 216 -10.03 -2.95 -1.70
N LEU A 217 -11.11 -2.86 -0.93
CA LEU A 217 -11.94 -4.02 -0.60
C LEU A 217 -13.25 -3.93 -1.36
N GLU A 218 -13.63 -5.01 -2.03
CA GLU A 218 -14.91 -5.13 -2.75
C GLU A 218 -15.66 -6.41 -2.34
N LYS A 219 -16.99 -6.33 -2.25
CA LYS A 219 -17.85 -7.52 -2.12
C LYS A 219 -17.95 -8.13 -3.51
N VAL A 220 -17.62 -9.41 -3.66
CA VAL A 220 -17.74 -10.10 -4.95
C VAL A 220 -19.22 -10.26 -5.27
N SER A 221 -19.64 -9.72 -6.42
CA SER A 221 -21.00 -9.91 -6.92
C SER A 221 -21.16 -11.33 -7.45
N SER A 222 -22.25 -11.98 -7.05
CA SER A 222 -22.68 -13.28 -7.60
C SER A 222 -23.21 -13.15 -9.02
#